data_AF-W6Q5Q6-F1
#
_entry.id   AF-W6Q5Q6-F1
#
_cell.length_a   1.000
_cell.length_b   1.000
_cell.length_c   1.000
_cell.angle_alpha   90.00
_cell.angle_beta   90.00
_cell.angle_gamma   90.00
#
_symmetry.space_group_name_H-M   'P 1'
#
loop_
_entity.id
_entity.type
_entity.pdbx_description
1 polymer ?
#
loop_
_entity_poly.entity_id
_entity_poly.type
_entity_poly.pdbx_seq_one_letter_code
_entity_poly.pdbx_strand_id
1 'polypeptide(L)'
;MPLRLPFGVLNYITHFTELAIKKIEDLAETIEEHNMDGHILPEHLIEDINCLTSHLQTFRPDDNIPIFLGPGMKVQQIISNNLEVAWYLSACLYFHNRINHIFVDDTSIPVDAILMCLLHAEELKALVALEVMHRDPPVTFPAFVGACNSKDCQLWASLWRSLQQYDLPNVTAQWTAVQDIWNLIDETREEGKEDLSWVDVMRRPDGLSLRHFFERRGFY
;
A
#
# COMPACT_ATOMS: atom_id res chain seq x y z
N MET A 1 23.51 0.56 1.96
CA MET A 1 22.56 -0.42 2.53
C MET A 1 21.25 -0.23 1.79
N PRO A 2 20.62 -1.24 1.18
CA PRO A 2 19.35 -1.01 0.48
C PRO A 2 18.29 -0.66 1.53
N LEU A 3 17.59 0.46 1.31
CA LEU A 3 16.48 0.93 2.12
C LEU A 3 15.44 -0.19 2.23
N ARG A 4 15.28 -0.76 3.42
CA ARG A 4 14.10 -1.54 3.74
C ARG A 4 12.98 -0.51 3.94
N LEU A 5 12.20 -0.26 2.89
CA LEU A 5 10.98 0.56 2.96
C LEU A 5 10.05 0.06 4.09
N PRO A 6 9.09 0.87 4.59
CA PRO A 6 8.25 0.56 5.78
C PRO A 6 7.63 -0.85 5.79
N PHE A 7 7.52 -1.45 4.60
CA PHE A 7 6.72 -2.62 4.30
C PHE A 7 7.55 -3.89 4.01
N GLY A 8 8.86 -3.90 4.28
CA GLY A 8 9.73 -5.06 4.06
C GLY A 8 10.12 -5.28 2.60
N VAL A 9 10.29 -6.55 2.19
CA VAL A 9 10.70 -6.90 0.80
C VAL A 9 9.54 -6.66 -0.16
N LEU A 10 9.75 -5.75 -1.12
CA LEU A 10 8.76 -5.41 -2.14
C LEU A 10 8.93 -6.35 -3.35
N ASN A 11 8.35 -7.55 -3.25
CA ASN A 11 8.36 -8.52 -4.35
C ASN A 11 7.51 -8.01 -5.52
N TYR A 12 7.94 -8.31 -6.76
CA TYR A 12 7.21 -7.95 -7.99
C TYR A 12 7.00 -6.44 -8.20
N ILE A 13 7.74 -5.60 -7.49
CA ILE A 13 7.68 -4.15 -7.70
C ILE A 13 8.51 -3.76 -8.93
N THR A 14 8.00 -2.82 -9.72
CA THR A 14 8.82 -2.19 -10.77
C THR A 14 9.79 -1.18 -10.15
N HIS A 15 10.93 -0.94 -10.78
CA HIS A 15 11.87 0.08 -10.33
C HIS A 15 11.21 1.48 -10.22
N PHE A 16 10.30 1.79 -11.13
CA PHE A 16 9.57 3.06 -11.13
C PHE A 16 8.63 3.19 -9.94
N THR A 17 7.86 2.13 -9.63
CA THR A 17 6.98 2.12 -8.45
C THR A 17 7.78 2.23 -7.16
N GLU A 18 8.90 1.51 -7.05
CA GLU A 18 9.76 1.59 -5.86
C GLU A 18 10.30 3.00 -5.65
N LEU A 19 10.77 3.64 -6.73
CA LEU A 19 11.29 5.00 -6.68
C LEU A 19 10.18 6.02 -6.37
N ALA A 20 8.97 5.80 -6.87
CA ALA A 20 7.81 6.63 -6.53
C ALA A 20 7.45 6.54 -5.04
N ILE A 21 7.37 5.32 -4.48
CA ILE A 21 7.07 5.13 -3.05
C ILE A 21 8.13 5.80 -2.16
N LYS A 22 9.43 5.68 -2.50
CA LYS A 22 10.50 6.38 -1.78
C LYS A 22 10.32 7.89 -1.83
N LYS A 23 10.05 8.44 -3.00
CA LYS A 23 9.80 9.89 -3.14
C LYS A 23 8.56 10.34 -2.39
N ILE A 24 7.51 9.52 -2.32
CA ILE A 24 6.32 9.80 -1.49
C ILE A 24 6.75 9.91 -0.02
N GLU A 25 7.54 8.97 0.49
CA GLU A 25 8.04 9.02 1.88
C GLU A 25 8.86 10.28 2.15
N ASP A 26 9.91 10.49 1.35
CA ASP A 26 10.87 11.58 1.58
C ASP A 26 10.16 12.95 1.54
N LEU A 27 9.24 13.12 0.58
CA LEU A 27 8.47 14.34 0.42
C LEU A 27 7.45 14.52 1.55
N ALA A 28 6.77 13.46 1.97
CA ALA A 28 5.84 13.51 3.09
C ALA A 28 6.58 13.90 4.38
N GLU A 29 7.70 13.26 4.71
CA GLU A 29 8.51 13.64 5.87
C GLU A 29 8.93 15.11 5.82
N THR A 30 9.38 15.59 4.66
CA THR A 30 9.77 16.99 4.47
C THR A 30 8.60 17.97 4.65
N ILE A 31 7.43 17.67 4.08
CA ILE A 31 6.20 18.47 4.24
C ILE A 31 5.78 18.51 5.71
N GLU A 32 5.83 17.36 6.38
CA GLU A 32 5.45 17.22 7.77
C GLU A 32 6.35 18.06 8.69
N GLU A 33 7.67 18.05 8.48
CA GLU A 33 8.63 18.90 9.18
C GLU A 33 8.31 20.40 8.99
N HIS A 34 8.03 20.83 7.77
CA HIS A 34 7.70 22.24 7.49
C HIS A 34 6.34 22.67 8.08
N ASN A 35 5.36 21.77 8.09
CA ASN A 35 4.03 22.05 8.65
C ASN A 35 4.07 22.18 10.18
N MET A 36 4.98 21.50 10.88
CA MET A 36 5.18 21.69 12.32
C MET A 36 5.62 23.11 12.67
N ASP A 37 6.32 23.79 11.76
CA ASP A 37 6.78 25.17 11.94
C ASP A 37 5.71 26.22 11.55
N GLY A 38 4.54 25.79 11.07
CA GLY A 38 3.42 26.66 10.71
C GLY A 38 3.67 27.54 9.48
N HIS A 39 4.64 27.17 8.64
CA HIS A 39 5.02 27.93 7.46
C HIS A 39 4.25 27.50 6.20
N ILE A 40 4.14 28.42 5.23
CA ILE A 40 3.62 28.12 3.90
C ILE A 40 4.58 27.15 3.21
N LEU A 41 4.03 26.13 2.54
CA LEU A 41 4.82 25.15 1.82
C LEU A 41 5.72 25.84 0.77
N PRO A 42 7.06 25.66 0.84
CA PRO A 42 7.99 26.23 -0.13
C PRO A 42 7.67 25.83 -1.59
N GLU A 43 7.94 26.73 -2.54
CA GLU A 43 7.70 26.48 -3.98
C GLU A 43 8.39 25.22 -4.50
N HIS A 44 9.61 24.92 -4.03
CA HIS A 44 10.33 23.71 -4.44
C HIS A 44 9.61 22.42 -4.04
N LEU A 45 8.92 22.40 -2.89
CA LEU A 45 8.12 21.23 -2.49
C LEU A 45 6.87 21.09 -3.36
N ILE A 46 6.27 22.20 -3.78
CA ILE A 46 5.16 22.19 -4.76
C ILE A 46 5.64 21.62 -6.10
N GLU A 47 6.83 22.02 -6.57
CA GLU A 47 7.45 21.46 -7.77
C GLU A 47 7.72 19.96 -7.64
N ASP A 48 8.20 19.50 -6.48
CA ASP A 48 8.43 18.08 -6.20
C ASP A 48 7.12 17.27 -6.18
N ILE A 49 6.03 17.82 -5.61
CA ILE A 49 4.68 17.21 -5.67
C ILE A 49 4.23 17.08 -7.14
N ASN A 50 4.39 18.12 -7.94
CA ASN A 50 4.01 18.12 -9.36
C ASN A 50 4.86 17.13 -10.18
N CYS A 51 6.15 17.06 -9.90
CA CYS A 51 7.07 16.10 -10.52
C CYS A 51 6.66 14.65 -10.20
N LEU A 52 6.34 14.38 -8.93
CA LEU A 52 5.88 13.06 -8.49
C LEU A 52 4.54 12.69 -9.11
N THR A 53 3.60 13.63 -9.18
CA THR A 53 2.31 13.43 -9.87
C THR A 53 2.51 13.08 -11.34
N SER A 54 3.36 13.83 -12.04
CA SER A 54 3.70 13.56 -13.45
C SER A 54 4.35 12.20 -13.63
N HIS A 55 5.21 11.80 -12.69
CA HIS A 55 5.86 10.50 -12.70
C HIS A 55 4.85 9.37 -12.51
N LEU A 56 3.95 9.45 -11.53
CA LEU A 56 2.84 8.51 -11.32
C LEU A 56 2.02 8.33 -12.61
N GLN A 57 1.67 9.42 -13.29
CA GLN A 57 0.94 9.35 -14.55
C GLN A 57 1.73 8.68 -15.68
N THR A 58 3.06 8.84 -15.70
CA THR A 58 3.93 8.30 -16.76
C THR A 58 4.10 6.79 -16.67
N PHE A 59 4.17 6.21 -15.47
CA PHE A 59 4.32 4.76 -15.30
C PHE A 59 2.98 4.01 -15.13
N ARG A 60 1.85 4.69 -15.35
CA ARG A 60 0.53 4.06 -15.33
C ARG A 60 0.52 2.81 -16.24
N PRO A 61 0.04 1.66 -15.75
CA PRO A 61 -0.12 0.46 -16.58
C PRO A 61 -1.04 0.71 -17.78
N ASP A 62 -0.82 0.00 -18.88
CA ASP A 62 -1.70 0.09 -20.06
C ASP A 62 -3.15 -0.22 -19.66
N ASP A 63 -4.09 0.63 -20.09
CA ASP A 63 -5.52 0.44 -19.81
C ASP A 63 -6.07 -0.89 -20.35
N ASN A 64 -5.39 -1.49 -21.33
CA ASN A 64 -5.73 -2.77 -21.93
C ASN A 64 -4.82 -3.92 -21.47
N ILE A 65 -4.05 -3.72 -20.40
CA ILE A 65 -3.21 -4.78 -19.85
C ILE A 65 -4.08 -5.99 -19.48
N PRO A 66 -3.78 -7.20 -20.01
CA PRO A 66 -4.64 -8.35 -19.76
C PRO A 66 -4.45 -8.83 -18.32
N ILE A 67 -5.47 -8.64 -17.49
CA ILE A 67 -5.50 -9.09 -16.09
C ILE A 67 -6.25 -10.41 -15.89
N PHE A 68 -6.93 -10.93 -16.92
CA PHE A 68 -7.58 -12.24 -16.89
C PHE A 68 -6.89 -13.22 -17.82
N LEU A 69 -6.85 -14.49 -17.43
CA LEU A 69 -6.23 -15.54 -18.23
C LEU A 69 -7.03 -15.83 -19.50
N GLY A 70 -6.44 -15.50 -20.66
CA GLY A 70 -6.98 -15.80 -21.99
C GLY A 70 -6.29 -16.98 -22.70
N PRO A 71 -6.87 -17.47 -23.81
CA PRO A 71 -6.25 -18.53 -24.61
C PRO A 71 -4.86 -18.13 -25.11
N GLY A 72 -3.86 -19.00 -24.90
CA GLY A 72 -2.48 -18.79 -25.35
C GLY A 72 -1.65 -17.84 -24.47
N MET A 73 -2.22 -17.28 -23.40
CA MET A 73 -1.49 -16.43 -22.46
C MET A 73 -0.72 -17.27 -21.45
N LYS A 74 0.44 -16.76 -21.01
CA LYS A 74 1.24 -17.39 -19.95
C LYS A 74 0.71 -16.95 -18.59
N VAL A 75 0.45 -17.90 -17.69
CA VAL A 75 -0.04 -17.61 -16.33
C VAL A 75 0.86 -16.61 -15.59
N GLN A 76 2.19 -16.76 -15.68
CA GLN A 76 3.15 -15.85 -15.05
C GLN A 76 3.01 -14.39 -15.54
N GLN A 77 2.66 -14.21 -16.81
CA GLN A 77 2.42 -12.87 -17.38
C GLN A 77 1.18 -12.23 -16.75
N ILE A 78 0.10 -13.00 -16.59
CA ILE A 78 -1.14 -12.49 -15.99
C ILE A 78 -0.96 -12.20 -14.50
N ILE A 79 -0.21 -13.04 -13.77
CA ILE A 79 0.21 -12.73 -12.40
C ILE A 79 0.94 -11.40 -12.37
N SER A 80 1.95 -11.21 -13.24
CA SER A 80 2.75 -9.98 -13.29
C SER A 80 1.89 -8.75 -13.59
N ASN A 81 0.96 -8.85 -14.55
CA ASN A 81 0.05 -7.76 -14.92
C ASN A 81 -0.87 -7.34 -13.78
N ASN A 82 -1.45 -8.31 -13.05
CA ASN A 82 -2.28 -8.03 -11.88
C ASN A 82 -1.46 -7.33 -10.78
N LEU A 83 -0.26 -7.83 -10.51
CA LEU A 83 0.61 -7.24 -9.51
C LEU A 83 1.04 -5.82 -9.91
N GLU A 84 1.33 -5.57 -11.19
CA GLU A 84 1.66 -4.24 -11.72
C GLU A 84 0.51 -3.24 -11.50
N VAL A 85 -0.74 -3.63 -11.80
CA VAL A 85 -1.92 -2.81 -11.55
C VAL A 85 -2.12 -2.55 -10.05
N ALA A 86 -2.01 -3.57 -9.20
CA ALA A 86 -2.14 -3.41 -7.75
C ALA A 86 -1.06 -2.47 -7.17
N TRP A 87 0.18 -2.60 -7.64
CA TRP A 87 1.29 -1.74 -7.26
C TRP A 87 1.06 -0.28 -7.68
N TYR A 88 0.63 -0.04 -8.90
CA TYR A 88 0.33 1.31 -9.38
C TYR A 88 -0.80 1.97 -8.57
N LEU A 89 -1.95 1.29 -8.46
CA LEU A 89 -3.11 1.83 -7.76
C LEU A 89 -2.81 2.12 -6.28
N SER A 90 -2.10 1.22 -5.62
CA SER A 90 -1.69 1.43 -4.22
C SER A 90 -0.68 2.56 -4.07
N ALA A 91 0.27 2.74 -5.00
CA ALA A 91 1.19 3.88 -4.98
C ALA A 91 0.44 5.22 -5.14
N CYS A 92 -0.54 5.28 -6.04
CA CYS A 92 -1.39 6.47 -6.20
C CYS A 92 -2.19 6.75 -4.93
N LEU A 93 -2.84 5.72 -4.36
CA LEU A 93 -3.60 5.86 -3.12
C LEU A 93 -2.71 6.34 -1.96
N TYR A 94 -1.52 5.76 -1.87
CA TYR A 94 -0.54 6.14 -0.88
C TYR A 94 -0.06 7.58 -1.02
N PHE A 95 0.19 8.05 -2.26
CA PHE A 95 0.46 9.46 -2.54
C PHE A 95 -0.68 10.37 -2.08
N HIS A 96 -1.94 10.03 -2.38
CA HIS A 96 -3.09 10.81 -1.94
C HIS A 96 -3.23 10.86 -0.42
N ASN A 97 -2.99 9.74 0.26
CA ASN A 97 -3.05 9.68 1.72
C ASN A 97 -1.93 10.49 2.39
N ARG A 98 -0.68 10.37 1.89
CA ARG A 98 0.50 10.97 2.52
C ARG A 98 0.70 12.45 2.18
N ILE A 99 0.42 12.85 0.95
CA ILE A 99 0.74 14.21 0.46
C ILE A 99 -0.50 15.10 0.46
N ASN A 100 -1.62 14.58 -0.04
CA ASN A 100 -2.84 15.38 -0.21
C ASN A 100 -3.80 15.27 0.99
N HIS A 101 -3.53 14.38 1.94
CA HIS A 101 -4.42 14.04 3.07
C HIS A 101 -5.84 13.66 2.60
N ILE A 102 -5.94 13.01 1.45
CA ILE A 102 -7.20 12.55 0.86
C ILE A 102 -7.38 11.08 1.20
N PHE A 103 -8.54 10.73 1.75
CA PHE A 103 -8.89 9.38 2.19
C PHE A 103 -10.18 8.88 1.51
N VAL A 104 -10.67 7.72 1.94
CA VAL A 104 -11.66 6.82 1.30
C VAL A 104 -12.89 7.48 0.68
N ASP A 105 -13.27 8.69 1.10
CA ASP A 105 -14.42 9.42 0.56
C ASP A 105 -14.12 10.38 -0.60
N ASP A 106 -12.85 10.71 -0.85
CA ASP A 106 -12.47 11.79 -1.77
C ASP A 106 -11.56 11.33 -2.94
N THR A 107 -11.13 10.06 -2.98
CA THR A 107 -10.29 9.55 -4.07
C THR A 107 -11.12 8.86 -5.16
N SER A 108 -10.79 9.11 -6.43
CA SER A 108 -11.34 8.35 -7.57
C SER A 108 -10.67 7.00 -7.78
N ILE A 109 -9.86 6.52 -6.82
CA ILE A 109 -9.03 5.32 -6.95
C ILE A 109 -9.82 4.12 -6.42
N PRO A 110 -10.06 3.09 -7.26
CA PRO A 110 -10.85 1.94 -6.85
C PRO A 110 -10.04 1.00 -5.94
N VAL A 111 -10.25 1.09 -4.63
CA VAL A 111 -9.67 0.16 -3.63
C VAL A 111 -10.02 -1.30 -3.95
N ASP A 112 -11.24 -1.55 -4.41
CA ASP A 112 -11.70 -2.89 -4.81
C ASP A 112 -10.91 -3.47 -5.99
N ALA A 113 -10.38 -2.62 -6.88
CA ALA A 113 -9.55 -3.09 -7.98
C ALA A 113 -8.19 -3.60 -7.49
N ILE A 114 -7.63 -2.99 -6.44
CA ILE A 114 -6.41 -3.49 -5.78
C ILE A 114 -6.67 -4.90 -5.23
N LEU A 115 -7.78 -5.06 -4.49
CA LEU A 115 -8.17 -6.35 -3.91
C LEU A 115 -8.36 -7.42 -5.00
N MET A 116 -9.10 -7.10 -6.06
CA MET A 116 -9.35 -8.00 -7.18
C MET A 116 -8.04 -8.49 -7.82
N CYS A 117 -7.12 -7.58 -8.09
CA CYS A 117 -5.83 -7.92 -8.69
C CYS A 117 -5.00 -8.84 -7.77
N LEU A 118 -4.96 -8.55 -6.48
CA LEU A 118 -4.23 -9.36 -5.49
C LEU A 118 -4.84 -10.76 -5.37
N LEU A 119 -6.16 -10.87 -5.26
CA LEU A 119 -6.86 -12.15 -5.20
C LEU A 119 -6.59 -12.97 -6.46
N HIS A 120 -6.71 -12.37 -7.64
CA HIS A 120 -6.49 -13.09 -8.89
C HIS A 120 -5.04 -13.55 -9.05
N ALA A 121 -4.07 -12.73 -8.65
CA ALA A 121 -2.66 -13.13 -8.63
C ALA A 121 -2.42 -14.34 -7.71
N GLU A 122 -2.98 -14.34 -6.50
CA GLU A 122 -2.84 -15.44 -5.54
C GLU A 122 -3.57 -16.72 -6.00
N GLU A 123 -4.74 -16.60 -6.63
CA GLU A 123 -5.44 -17.72 -7.27
C GLU A 123 -4.59 -18.35 -8.37
N LEU A 124 -4.02 -17.54 -9.26
CA LEU A 124 -3.17 -18.02 -10.34
C LEU A 124 -1.88 -18.68 -9.82
N LYS A 125 -1.26 -18.13 -8.75
CA LYS A 125 -0.13 -18.79 -8.08
C LYS A 125 -0.51 -20.18 -7.56
N ALA A 126 -1.70 -20.32 -6.97
CA ALA A 126 -2.20 -21.60 -6.48
C ALA A 126 -2.48 -22.62 -7.61
N LEU A 127 -2.84 -22.15 -8.82
CA LEU A 127 -2.97 -23.02 -10.00
C LEU A 127 -1.61 -23.51 -10.54
N VAL A 128 -0.56 -22.68 -10.45
CA VAL A 128 0.78 -23.04 -10.91
C VAL A 128 1.48 -23.97 -9.92
N ALA A 129 1.33 -23.71 -8.61
CA ALA A 129 1.92 -24.48 -7.55
C ALA A 129 0.91 -24.73 -6.42
N LEU A 130 0.49 -25.99 -6.27
CA LEU A 130 -0.45 -26.40 -5.22
C LEU A 130 0.12 -26.17 -3.81
N GLU A 131 1.41 -26.45 -3.62
CA GLU A 131 2.08 -26.30 -2.32
C GLU A 131 2.58 -24.85 -2.14
N VAL A 132 2.24 -24.25 -1.00
CA VAL A 132 2.56 -22.85 -0.69
C VAL A 132 4.07 -22.57 -0.72
N MET A 133 4.89 -23.51 -0.26
CA MET A 133 6.36 -23.35 -0.24
C MET A 133 7.00 -23.21 -1.62
N HIS A 134 6.28 -23.59 -2.69
CA HIS A 134 6.72 -23.45 -4.07
C HIS A 134 6.14 -22.21 -4.77
N ARG A 135 5.30 -21.43 -4.07
CA ARG A 135 4.71 -20.20 -4.61
C ARG A 135 5.63 -19.02 -4.35
N ASP A 136 5.54 -18.06 -5.25
CA ASP A 136 6.14 -16.75 -5.05
C ASP A 136 5.54 -16.04 -3.84
N PRO A 137 6.35 -15.38 -2.98
CA PRO A 137 5.85 -14.68 -1.81
C PRO A 137 4.73 -13.69 -2.15
N PRO A 138 3.79 -13.46 -1.23
CA PRO A 138 2.70 -12.53 -1.44
C PRO A 138 3.20 -11.09 -1.52
N VAL A 139 2.43 -10.26 -2.22
CA VAL A 139 2.70 -8.83 -2.37
C VAL A 139 1.89 -8.07 -1.33
N THR A 140 2.57 -7.48 -0.35
CA THR A 140 1.91 -7.06 0.89
C THR A 140 1.71 -5.54 1.02
N PHE A 141 2.53 -4.70 0.37
CA PHE A 141 2.32 -3.24 0.38
C PHE A 141 0.97 -2.83 -0.22
N PRO A 142 0.59 -3.26 -1.44
CA PRO A 142 -0.74 -2.99 -1.98
C PRO A 142 -1.86 -3.54 -1.08
N ALA A 143 -1.63 -4.71 -0.46
CA ALA A 143 -2.59 -5.30 0.47
C ALA A 143 -2.79 -4.44 1.73
N PHE A 144 -1.71 -3.87 2.25
CA PHE A 144 -1.71 -2.99 3.42
C PHE A 144 -2.41 -1.67 3.11
N VAL A 145 -1.98 -0.97 2.07
CA VAL A 145 -2.57 0.33 1.67
C VAL A 145 -4.04 0.17 1.32
N GLY A 146 -4.41 -0.87 0.56
CA GLY A 146 -5.79 -1.14 0.20
C GLY A 146 -6.67 -1.47 1.41
N ALA A 147 -6.19 -2.31 2.33
CA ALA A 147 -6.92 -2.64 3.56
C ALA A 147 -7.12 -1.42 4.47
N CYS A 148 -6.11 -0.57 4.63
CA CYS A 148 -6.19 0.65 5.45
C CYS A 148 -7.14 1.72 4.86
N ASN A 149 -7.39 1.66 3.54
CA ASN A 149 -8.32 2.56 2.84
C ASN A 149 -9.66 1.90 2.51
N SER A 150 -9.95 0.71 3.02
CA SER A 150 -11.22 0.04 2.73
C SER A 150 -12.31 0.45 3.70
N LYS A 151 -13.56 0.57 3.20
CA LYS A 151 -14.76 0.59 4.05
C LYS A 151 -15.23 -0.82 4.41
N ASP A 152 -15.02 -1.77 3.50
CA ASP A 152 -15.36 -3.18 3.73
C ASP A 152 -14.13 -3.91 4.24
N CYS A 153 -13.98 -4.01 5.56
CA CYS A 153 -12.86 -4.70 6.17
C CYS A 153 -12.94 -6.23 6.02
N GLN A 154 -14.11 -6.81 5.71
CA GLN A 154 -14.31 -8.26 5.72
C GLN A 154 -13.58 -8.95 4.57
N LEU A 155 -13.69 -8.40 3.36
CA LEU A 155 -13.01 -8.96 2.19
C LEU A 155 -11.48 -8.88 2.32
N TRP A 156 -10.97 -7.76 2.84
CA TRP A 156 -9.55 -7.60 3.13
C TRP A 156 -9.07 -8.53 4.24
N ALA A 157 -9.88 -8.75 5.28
CA ALA A 157 -9.56 -9.73 6.32
C ALA A 157 -9.48 -11.16 5.75
N SER A 158 -10.31 -11.50 4.77
CA SER A 158 -10.23 -12.79 4.07
C SER A 158 -8.90 -12.96 3.33
N LEU A 159 -8.50 -11.94 2.55
CA LEU A 159 -7.18 -11.92 1.89
C LEU A 159 -6.07 -12.07 2.93
N TRP A 160 -6.02 -11.24 3.97
CA TRP A 160 -4.94 -11.28 4.95
C TRP A 160 -4.84 -12.62 5.69
N ARG A 161 -5.97 -13.26 5.99
CA ARG A 161 -5.99 -14.63 6.55
C ARG A 161 -5.43 -15.64 5.56
N SER A 162 -5.75 -15.53 4.27
CA SER A 162 -5.21 -16.43 3.25
C SER A 162 -3.69 -16.26 3.10
N LEU A 163 -3.18 -15.03 3.20
CA LEU A 163 -1.74 -14.75 3.13
C LEU A 163 -0.95 -15.35 4.31
N GLN A 164 -1.60 -15.62 5.46
CA GLN A 164 -0.92 -16.28 6.60
C GLN A 164 -0.42 -17.70 6.26
N GLN A 165 -0.96 -18.35 5.23
CA GLN A 165 -0.52 -19.68 4.81
C GLN A 165 0.96 -19.72 4.39
N TYR A 166 1.54 -18.57 4.02
CA TYR A 166 2.94 -18.43 3.62
C TYR A 166 3.92 -18.48 4.80
N ASP A 167 3.45 -18.42 6.05
CA ASP A 167 4.26 -18.47 7.27
C ASP A 167 5.43 -17.45 7.26
N LEU A 168 5.15 -16.25 6.75
CA LEU A 168 6.11 -15.17 6.65
C LEU A 168 5.90 -14.15 7.79
N PRO A 169 6.89 -13.92 8.67
CA PRO A 169 6.74 -13.03 9.83
C PRO A 169 6.28 -11.61 9.47
N ASN A 170 6.74 -11.07 8.33
CA ASN A 170 6.33 -9.75 7.87
C ASN A 170 4.84 -9.70 7.47
N VAL A 171 4.28 -10.79 6.92
CA VAL A 171 2.86 -10.88 6.57
C VAL A 171 2.01 -10.88 7.84
N THR A 172 2.41 -11.64 8.86
CA THR A 172 1.72 -11.66 10.16
C THR A 172 1.77 -10.29 10.83
N ALA A 173 2.95 -9.65 10.85
CA ALA A 173 3.10 -8.33 11.43
C ALA A 173 2.24 -7.27 10.71
N GLN A 174 2.22 -7.25 9.37
CA GLN A 174 1.39 -6.30 8.59
C GLN A 174 -0.08 -6.51 8.88
N TRP A 175 -0.52 -7.77 8.98
CA TRP A 175 -1.90 -8.07 9.32
C TRP A 175 -2.29 -7.54 10.71
N THR A 176 -1.45 -7.77 11.72
CA THR A 176 -1.68 -7.20 13.07
C THR A 176 -1.77 -5.68 13.03
N ALA A 177 -0.89 -5.01 12.27
CA ALA A 177 -0.94 -3.56 12.13
C ALA A 177 -2.25 -3.08 11.48
N VAL A 178 -2.74 -3.76 10.44
CA VAL A 178 -4.04 -3.45 9.81
C VAL A 178 -5.19 -3.60 10.81
N GLN A 179 -5.18 -4.68 11.61
CA GLN A 179 -6.21 -4.90 12.63
C GLN A 179 -6.17 -3.81 13.72
N ASP A 180 -4.98 -3.43 14.19
CA ASP A 180 -4.80 -2.34 15.17
C ASP A 180 -5.33 -1.01 14.61
N ILE A 181 -5.05 -0.70 13.34
CA ILE A 181 -5.54 0.49 12.66
C ILE A 181 -7.08 0.50 12.59
N TRP A 182 -7.68 -0.60 12.14
CA TRP A 182 -9.14 -0.70 12.05
C TRP A 182 -9.80 -0.52 13.42
N ASN A 183 -9.30 -1.19 14.45
CA ASN A 183 -9.84 -1.07 15.81
C ASN A 183 -9.76 0.37 16.32
N LEU A 184 -8.63 1.06 16.13
CA LEU A 184 -8.46 2.45 16.59
C LEU A 184 -9.35 3.44 15.84
N ILE A 185 -9.56 3.24 14.53
CA ILE A 185 -10.48 4.05 13.73
C ILE A 185 -11.93 3.81 14.21
N ASP A 186 -12.33 2.55 14.41
CA ASP A 186 -13.67 2.19 14.88
C ASP A 186 -13.94 2.76 16.28
N GLU A 187 -13.00 2.60 17.23
CA GLU A 187 -13.09 3.17 18.58
C GLU A 187 -13.26 4.70 18.54
N THR A 188 -12.47 5.39 17.72
CA THR A 188 -12.52 6.86 17.61
C THR A 188 -13.87 7.32 17.04
N ARG A 189 -14.41 6.59 16.06
CA ARG A 189 -15.73 6.86 15.47
C ARG A 189 -16.85 6.61 16.47
N GLU A 190 -16.79 5.53 17.27
CA GLU A 190 -17.77 5.24 18.31
C GLU A 190 -17.78 6.29 19.42
N GLU A 191 -16.61 6.87 19.75
CA GLU A 191 -16.45 7.94 20.73
C GLU A 191 -16.89 9.33 20.22
N GLY A 192 -17.28 9.45 18.94
CA GLY A 192 -17.71 10.71 18.32
C GLY A 192 -16.61 11.77 18.23
N LYS A 193 -15.34 11.33 18.21
CA LYS A 193 -14.17 12.20 18.03
C LYS A 193 -13.96 12.51 16.54
N GLU A 194 -13.02 13.41 16.23
CA GLU A 194 -12.62 13.68 14.85
C GLU A 194 -12.22 12.37 14.15
N ASP A 195 -12.71 12.16 12.92
CA ASP A 195 -12.37 10.99 12.11
C ASP A 195 -10.85 10.95 11.89
N LEU A 196 -10.20 9.89 12.40
CA LEU A 196 -8.77 9.67 12.20
C LEU A 196 -8.54 8.90 10.91
N SER A 197 -7.57 9.35 10.12
CA SER A 197 -7.04 8.51 9.05
C SER A 197 -6.07 7.47 9.61
N TRP A 198 -5.84 6.41 8.85
CA TRP A 198 -4.81 5.43 9.18
C TRP A 198 -3.40 6.06 9.21
N VAL A 199 -3.16 7.13 8.44
CA VAL A 199 -1.92 7.92 8.50
C VAL A 199 -1.80 8.60 9.86
N ASP A 200 -2.88 9.17 10.39
CA ASP A 200 -2.87 9.81 11.73
C ASP A 200 -2.68 8.79 12.85
N VAL A 201 -3.32 7.62 12.72
CA VAL A 201 -3.17 6.51 13.68
C VAL A 201 -1.70 6.10 13.81
N MET A 202 -0.99 6.00 12.69
CA MET A 202 0.44 5.66 12.69
C MET A 202 1.34 6.80 13.18
N ARG A 203 0.84 8.03 13.30
CA ARG A 203 1.60 9.23 13.72
C ARG A 203 1.48 9.57 15.22
N ARG A 204 0.63 8.87 15.98
CA ARG A 204 0.34 9.14 17.41
C ARG A 204 1.60 9.17 18.33
N PRO A 205 1.53 9.83 19.51
CA PRO A 205 2.43 10.88 20.01
C PRO A 205 3.81 10.46 20.54
N ASP A 206 4.27 9.28 20.17
CA ASP A 206 5.65 8.84 20.37
C ASP A 206 6.61 9.58 19.42
N GLY A 207 6.07 10.35 18.45
CA GLY A 207 6.83 11.17 17.51
C GLY A 207 7.59 10.36 16.46
N LEU A 208 7.17 9.11 16.26
CA LEU A 208 7.89 8.12 15.49
C LEU A 208 7.28 7.99 14.09
N SER A 209 8.07 8.30 13.06
CA SER A 209 7.75 8.03 11.64
C SER A 209 7.13 6.63 11.45
N LEU A 210 6.30 6.43 10.43
CA LEU A 210 5.82 5.12 9.94
C LEU A 210 6.89 4.01 10.06
N ARG A 211 8.11 4.32 9.64
CA ARG A 211 9.28 3.47 9.76
C ARG A 211 9.54 2.96 11.18
N HIS A 212 9.48 3.82 12.18
CA HIS A 212 9.69 3.46 13.59
C HIS A 212 8.53 2.66 14.18
N PHE A 213 7.29 2.92 13.74
CA PHE A 213 6.15 2.07 14.06
C PHE A 213 6.39 0.63 13.57
N PHE A 214 6.88 0.49 12.33
CA PHE A 214 7.28 -0.80 11.78
C PHE A 214 8.54 -1.38 12.45
N GLU A 215 9.57 -0.59 12.78
CA GLU A 215 10.75 -1.08 13.52
C GLU A 215 10.37 -1.63 14.90
N ARG A 216 9.52 -0.94 15.67
CA ARG A 216 9.05 -1.39 16.99
C ARG A 216 8.24 -2.68 16.96
N ARG A 217 7.60 -2.97 15.83
CA ARG A 217 6.76 -4.16 15.65
C ARG A 217 7.50 -5.30 14.93
N GLY A 218 8.82 -5.18 14.74
CA GLY A 218 9.67 -6.25 14.25
C GLY A 218 9.60 -6.48 12.74
N PHE A 219 9.26 -5.44 11.96
CA PHE A 219 9.22 -5.52 10.50
C PHE A 219 10.61 -5.58 9.85
N TYR A 220 11.68 -5.33 10.63
CA TYR A 220 13.08 -5.33 10.20
C TYR A 220 14.00 -6.11 11.13
#